data_AF-A0A7J3ZB36-F1
#
_entry.id   AF-A0A7J3ZB36-F1
#
_cell.length_a   1.000
_cell.length_b   1.000
_cell.length_c   1.000
_cell.angle_alpha   90.00
_cell.angle_beta   90.00
_cell.angle_gamma   90.00
#
_symmetry.space_group_name_H-M   'P 1'
#
loop_
_entity.id
_entity.type
_entity.pdbx_description
1 polymer ?
#
loop_
_entity_poly.entity_id
_entity_poly.type
_entity_poly.pdbx_seq_one_letter_code
_entity_poly.pdbx_strand_id
1 'polypeptide(L)' 'MERLYKVSEVARMLNVSAVAVRKWIRAGRLGARRVGKLWMIPESELKRFLGEKPGDFFCSVDHLRISIHNYSLNLS' A
#
# COMPACT_ATOMS: atom_id res chain seq x y z
N MET A 1 3.71 2.65 21.22
CA MET A 1 4.44 1.77 20.28
C MET A 1 3.76 1.90 18.93
N GLU A 2 4.48 2.35 17.90
CA GLU A 2 3.90 2.59 16.58
C GLU A 2 3.79 1.28 15.80
N ARG A 3 2.64 1.01 15.17
CA ARG A 3 2.48 -0.17 14.32
C ARG A 3 3.16 0.07 12.98
N LEU A 4 3.90 -0.93 12.54
CA LEU A 4 4.60 -0.94 11.26
C LEU A 4 3.98 -2.01 10.37
N TYR A 5 3.49 -1.61 9.21
CA TYR A 5 2.87 -2.49 8.23
C TYR A 5 3.84 -2.84 7.12
N LYS A 6 3.84 -4.10 6.67
CA LYS A 6 4.55 -4.47 5.45
C LYS A 6 3.83 -3.91 4.23
N VAL A 7 4.57 -3.74 3.15
CA VAL A 7 4.00 -3.36 1.82
C VAL A 7 2.83 -4.25 1.43
N SER A 8 2.91 -5.56 1.70
CA SER A 8 1.86 -6.53 1.41
C SER A 8 0.60 -6.32 2.25
N GLU A 9 0.74 -5.91 3.52
CA GLU A 9 -0.39 -5.61 4.40
C GLU A 9 -1.10 -4.33 3.96
N VAL A 10 -0.33 -3.28 3.67
CA VAL A 10 -0.88 -2.01 3.17
C VAL A 10 -1.59 -2.23 1.84
N ALA A 11 -1.02 -3.03 0.94
CA ALA A 11 -1.66 -3.41 -0.32
C ALA A 11 -3.03 -4.08 -0.09
N ARG A 12 -3.12 -5.00 0.89
CA ARG A 12 -4.38 -5.65 1.24
C ARG A 12 -5.39 -4.70 1.88
N MET A 13 -4.94 -3.80 2.78
CA MET A 13 -5.81 -2.83 3.45
C MET A 13 -6.42 -1.83 2.47
N LEU A 14 -5.63 -1.38 1.50
CA LEU A 14 -6.04 -0.42 0.48
C LEU A 14 -6.64 -1.09 -0.76
N ASN A 15 -6.66 -2.42 -0.82
CA ASN A 15 -7.12 -3.21 -1.97
C ASN A 15 -6.43 -2.81 -3.29
N VAL A 16 -5.12 -2.59 -3.22
CA VAL A 16 -4.26 -2.22 -4.37
C VAL A 16 -3.14 -3.22 -4.55
N SER A 17 -2.49 -3.21 -5.71
CA SER A 17 -1.33 -4.06 -5.94
C SER A 17 -0.11 -3.61 -5.13
N ALA A 18 0.73 -4.55 -4.69
CA ALA A 18 2.01 -4.23 -4.04
C ALA A 18 2.97 -3.44 -4.97
N VAL A 19 2.74 -3.48 -6.29
CA VAL A 19 3.44 -2.64 -7.27
C VAL A 19 3.05 -1.18 -7.10
N ALA A 20 1.76 -0.87 -6.93
CA ALA A 20 1.26 0.49 -6.69
C ALA A 20 1.84 1.06 -5.39
N VAL A 21 1.84 0.28 -4.30
CA VAL A 21 2.44 0.70 -3.02
C VAL A 21 3.93 0.99 -3.18
N ARG A 22 4.69 0.14 -3.89
CA ARG A 22 6.11 0.40 -4.20
C ARG A 22 6.31 1.66 -5.05
N LYS A 23 5.42 1.92 -6.01
CA LYS A 23 5.45 3.16 -6.80
C LYS A 23 5.23 4.39 -5.91
N TRP A 24 4.29 4.35 -4.97
CA TRP A 24 4.06 5.47 -4.04
C TRP A 24 5.24 5.71 -3.11
N ILE A 25 5.88 4.65 -2.61
CA ILE A 25 7.12 4.75 -1.82
C ILE A 25 8.23 5.39 -2.66
N ARG A 26 8.40 4.95 -3.92
CA ARG A 26 9.41 5.49 -4.83
C ARG A 26 9.13 6.93 -5.26
N ALA A 27 7.86 7.30 -5.37
CA ALA A 27 7.41 8.66 -5.66
C ALA A 27 7.44 9.58 -4.44
N GLY A 28 7.76 9.08 -3.23
CA GLY A 28 7.74 9.85 -2.00
C GLY A 28 6.35 10.22 -1.49
N ARG A 29 5.29 9.64 -2.06
CA ARG A 29 3.89 9.88 -1.65
C ARG A 29 3.52 9.10 -0.39
N LEU A 30 4.14 7.94 -0.19
CA LEU A 30 3.93 7.11 1.01
C LEU A 30 5.27 6.96 1.75
N GLY A 31 5.33 7.52 2.96
CA GLY A 31 6.48 7.37 3.83
C GLY A 31 6.66 5.92 4.27
N ALA A 32 7.78 5.29 3.86
CA ALA A 32 8.15 3.97 4.30
C ALA A 32 9.57 3.98 4.89
N ARG A 33 9.74 3.26 5.99
CA ARG A 33 11.01 3.03 6.67
C ARG A 33 11.57 1.67 6.28
N ARG A 34 12.85 1.62 5.94
CA ARG A 34 13.55 0.36 5.72
C ARG A 34 13.91 -0.25 7.08
N VAL A 35 13.34 -1.41 7.39
CA VAL A 35 13.67 -2.19 8.59
C VAL A 35 14.35 -3.48 8.11
N GLY A 36 15.68 -3.50 8.23
CA GLY A 36 16.52 -4.55 7.66
C GLY A 36 16.41 -4.62 6.13
N LYS A 37 15.85 -5.71 5.61
CA LYS A 37 15.66 -5.95 4.17
C LYS A 37 14.26 -5.58 3.67
N LEU A 38 13.33 -5.25 4.54
CA LEU A 38 11.93 -5.00 4.19
C LEU A 38 11.57 -3.52 4.33
N TRP A 39 10.65 -3.09 3.48
CA TRP A 39 9.98 -1.80 3.61
C TRP A 39 8.80 -1.94 4.57
N MET A 40 8.79 -1.11 5.60
CA MET A 40 7.73 -1.02 6.58
C MET A 40 7.14 0.38 6.60
N ILE A 41 5.81 0.47 6.58
CA ILE A 41 5.06 1.71 6.55
C ILE A 41 4.50 1.95 7.95
N PRO A 42 4.85 3.08 8.61
CA PRO A 42 4.26 3.43 9.89
C PRO A 42 2.76 3.70 9.77
N GLU A 43 2.01 3.31 10.80
CA GLU A 43 0.56 3.59 10.87
C GLU A 43 0.26 5.09 10.76
N SER A 44 1.12 5.95 11.33
CA SER A 44 0.93 7.41 11.27
C SER A 44 1.00 7.93 9.83
N GLU A 45 1.95 7.44 9.04
CA GLU A 45 2.10 7.78 7.63
C GLU A 45 0.96 7.20 6.80
N LEU A 46 0.51 5.97 7.10
CA LEU A 46 -0.64 5.38 6.43
C LEU A 46 -1.92 6.18 6.69
N LYS A 47 -2.15 6.63 7.93
CA LYS A 47 -3.28 7.49 8.29
C LYS A 47 -3.23 8.85 7.61
N ARG A 48 -2.04 9.46 7.50
CA ARG A 48 -1.84 10.68 6.73
C ARG A 48 -2.19 10.49 5.26
N PHE A 49 -1.68 9.40 4.67
CA PHE A 49 -1.94 9.04 3.29
C PHE A 49 -3.43 8.78 3.00
N LEU A 50 -4.14 8.16 3.94
CA LEU A 50 -5.59 7.93 3.86
C LEU A 50 -6.42 9.19 4.12
N GLY A 51 -5.92 10.13 4.94
CA GLY A 51 -6.56 11.40 5.22
C GLY A 51 -6.47 12.39 4.07
N GLU A 52 -5.42 12.29 3.25
CA GLU A 52 -5.35 12.95 1.95
C GLU A 52 -6.24 12.21 0.96
N LYS A 53 -7.19 12.92 0.32
CA LYS A 53 -8.22 12.31 -0.52
C LYS A 53 -7.60 11.33 -1.52
N PRO A 54 -8.09 10.08 -1.62
CA PRO A 54 -7.56 9.08 -2.57
C PRO A 54 -7.80 9.42 -4.06
N GLY A 55 -8.25 10.65 -4.38
CA GLY A 55 -8.67 11.08 -5.71
C GLY A 55 -7.54 11.26 -6.73
N ASP A 56 -6.30 11.46 -6.28
CA ASP A 56 -5.19 11.86 -7.17
C ASP A 56 -4.07 10.80 -7.27
N PHE A 57 -4.30 9.58 -6.77
CA PHE A 57 -3.31 8.49 -6.81
C PHE A 57 -3.37 7.65 -8.08
N PHE A 58 -4.29 7.99 -8.99
CA PHE A 58 -4.45 7.29 -10.26
C PHE A 58 -3.47 7.83 -11.30
N CYS A 59 -2.51 7.01 -11.69
CA CYS A 59 -1.91 7.15 -13.01
C CYS A 59 -3.04 6.89 -14.03
N SER A 60 -3.10 7.70 -15.10
CA SER A 60 -4.21 7.84 -16.05
C SER A 60 -4.59 6.61 -16.89
N VAL A 61 -4.29 5.39 -16.45
CA VAL A 61 -4.71 4.13 -17.05
C VAL A 61 -5.08 3.14 -15.93
N ASP A 62 -6.16 2.39 -16.13
CA ASP A 62 -6.64 1.26 -15.31
C ASP A 62 -7.76 1.50 -14.28
N HIS A 63 -8.83 2.20 -14.70
CA HIS A 63 -10.18 1.92 -14.21
C HIS A 63 -10.94 1.02 -15.20
N LEU A 64 -10.54 -0.26 -15.33
CA LEU A 64 -11.46 -1.31 -15.79
C LEU A 64 -10.97 -2.72 -15.45
N ARG A 65 -10.78 -3.04 -14.16
CA ARG A 65 -10.69 -4.43 -13.67
C ARG A 65 -10.57 -4.48 -12.14
N ILE A 66 -11.66 -4.18 -11.43
CA ILE A 66 -11.82 -4.72 -10.06
C ILE A 66 -12.19 -6.20 -10.24
N SER A 67 -11.23 -7.01 -10.69
CA SER A 67 -11.39 -8.44 -10.87
C SER A 67 -11.00 -9.11 -9.58
N ILE A 68 -12.00 -9.26 -8.72
CA ILE A 68 -12.28 -10.42 -7.86
C ILE A 68 -11.34 -11.63 -8.17
N HIS A 69 -10.10 -11.65 -7.67
CA HIS A 69 -9.26 -12.86 -7.59
C HIS A 69 -7.98 -12.59 -6.79
N ASN A 70 -8.04 -12.85 -5.48
CA ASN A 70 -7.21 -13.89 -4.86
C ASN A 70 -7.39 -13.82 -3.33
N TYR A 71 -8.50 -14.40 -2.88
CA TYR A 71 -8.46 -15.27 -1.72
C TYR A 71 -7.59 -16.47 -2.10
N SER A 72 -6.32 -16.48 -1.73
CA SER A 72 -5.64 -17.76 -1.51
C SER A 72 -4.30 -17.57 -0.81
N LEU A 73 -4.02 -18.48 0.12
CA LEU A 73 -2.76 -18.72 0.83
C LEU A 73 -2.49 -17.82 2.06
N ASN A 74 -3.36 -17.92 3.06
CA ASN A 74 -2.92 -18.06 4.46
C ASN A 74 -3.69 -19.24 5.08
N LEU A 75 -3.44 -20.44 4.55
CA LEU A 75 -3.69 -21.68 5.26
C LEU A 75 -2.55 -22.64 4.95
N SER A 76 -1.60 -22.73 5.87
CA SER A 76 -0.83 -23.93 6.27
C SER A 76 0.05 -23.53 7.43
#